data_AF-I3R8L0-F1
#
_entry.id   AF-I3R8L0-F1
#
_cell.length_a   1.000
_cell.length_b   1.000
_cell.length_c   1.000
_cell.angle_alpha   90.00
_cell.angle_beta   90.00
_cell.angle_gamma   90.00
#
_symmetry.space_group_name_H-M   'P 1'
#
loop_
_entity.id
_entity.type
_entity.pdbx_description
1 polymer ?
#
loop_
_entity_poly.entity_id
_entity_poly.type
_entity_poly.pdbx_seq_one_letter_code
_entity_poly.pdbx_strand_id
1 'polypeptide(L)'
;MFEWFTNQFSDPVAVALVLGARFLSYFLYSGLAAAAVGLRSRLTLLSSGLSVLSVLLTVLILHPAGLPNAASYLDILIHFTLPVLAGYAVYSNPTNKRWLSFSLLLVSTFFFLTLLLVLYGEGP
;
A
#
# COMPACT_ATOMS: atom_id res chain seq x y z
N MET A 1 -12.88 6.57 -19.19
CA MET A 1 -12.96 5.80 -17.92
C MET A 1 -12.13 6.41 -16.78
N PHE A 2 -11.09 7.21 -17.06
CA PHE A 2 -10.31 7.96 -16.04
C PHE A 2 -10.40 9.49 -16.18
N GLU A 3 -11.34 10.02 -16.96
CA GLU A 3 -11.51 11.48 -17.13
C GLU A 3 -11.75 12.20 -15.80
N TRP A 4 -12.48 11.56 -14.88
CA TRP A 4 -12.68 12.07 -13.53
C TRP A 4 -11.35 12.33 -12.81
N PHE A 5 -10.36 11.46 -13.00
CA PHE A 5 -9.05 11.53 -12.35
C PHE A 5 -8.19 12.63 -12.97
N THR A 6 -8.18 12.73 -14.30
CA THR A 6 -7.46 13.80 -15.00
C THR A 6 -8.02 15.18 -14.74
N ASN A 7 -9.32 15.27 -14.42
CA ASN A 7 -9.99 16.54 -14.13
C ASN A 7 -9.86 16.97 -12.67
N GLN A 8 -9.49 16.05 -11.76
CA GLN A 8 -9.30 16.35 -10.33
C GLN A 8 -7.90 16.86 -10.00
N PHE A 9 -6.86 16.34 -10.65
CA PHE A 9 -5.47 16.66 -10.28
C PHE A 9 -4.80 17.59 -11.30
N SER A 10 -4.01 18.55 -10.81
CA SER A 10 -3.23 19.45 -11.67
C SER A 10 -2.17 18.71 -12.49
N ASP A 11 -1.57 17.67 -11.92
CA ASP A 11 -0.68 16.74 -12.63
C ASP A 11 -1.11 15.28 -12.35
N PRO A 12 -2.05 14.74 -13.15
CA PRO A 12 -2.56 13.39 -12.92
C PRO A 12 -1.50 12.32 -13.19
N VAL A 13 -0.50 12.59 -14.03
CA VAL A 13 0.55 11.61 -14.34
C VAL A 13 1.47 11.43 -13.13
N ALA A 14 1.89 12.52 -12.49
CA ALA A 14 2.69 12.46 -11.28
C ALA A 14 1.94 11.72 -10.15
N VAL A 15 0.66 12.02 -9.94
CA VAL A 15 -0.16 11.34 -8.93
C VAL A 15 -0.28 9.84 -9.24
N ALA A 16 -0.55 9.47 -10.49
CA ALA A 16 -0.63 8.07 -10.88
C ALA A 16 0.69 7.32 -10.67
N LEU A 17 1.84 7.93 -10.99
CA LEU A 17 3.16 7.33 -10.76
C LEU A 17 3.44 7.11 -9.27
N VAL A 18 3.10 8.10 -8.44
CA VAL A 18 3.28 8.01 -6.99
C VAL A 18 2.38 6.94 -6.37
N LEU A 19 1.10 6.89 -6.78
CA LEU A 19 0.18 5.82 -6.36
C LEU A 19 0.66 4.45 -6.85
N GLY A 20 1.15 4.36 -8.09
CA GLY A 20 1.71 3.13 -8.65
C GLY A 20 2.92 2.63 -7.85
N ALA A 21 3.84 3.52 -7.49
CA ALA A 21 4.99 3.20 -6.64
C ALA A 21 4.54 2.73 -5.24
N ARG A 22 3.51 3.37 -4.68
CA ARG A 22 2.91 2.97 -3.41
C ARG A 22 2.32 1.56 -3.50
N PHE A 23 1.51 1.29 -4.51
CA PHE A 23 0.91 -0.03 -4.70
C PHE A 23 1.97 -1.10 -4.90
N LEU A 24 3.02 -0.80 -5.68
CA LEU A 24 4.16 -1.69 -5.83
C LEU A 24 4.78 -2.05 -4.46
N SER A 25 4.95 -1.07 -3.56
CA SER A 25 5.47 -1.35 -2.21
C SER A 25 4.63 -2.36 -1.43
N TYR A 26 3.30 -2.34 -1.58
CA TYR A 26 2.39 -3.29 -0.93
C TYR A 26 2.58 -4.71 -1.46
N PHE A 27 2.65 -4.84 -2.79
CA PHE A 27 2.93 -6.13 -3.41
C PHE A 27 4.35 -6.63 -3.10
N LEU A 28 5.33 -5.73 -2.91
CA LEU A 28 6.67 -6.10 -2.45
C LEU A 28 6.65 -6.60 -1.00
N TYR A 29 5.84 -6.03 -0.12
CA TYR A 29 5.63 -6.59 1.23
C TYR A 29 5.04 -7.99 1.17
N SER A 30 4.03 -8.21 0.33
CA SER A 30 3.47 -9.55 0.13
C SER A 30 4.50 -10.51 -0.47
N GLY A 31 5.28 -10.07 -1.44
CA GLY A 31 6.37 -10.85 -2.02
C GLY A 31 7.45 -11.22 -1.00
N LEU A 32 7.77 -10.30 -0.08
CA LEU A 32 8.69 -10.56 1.01
C LEU A 32 8.11 -11.57 2.01
N ALA A 33 6.82 -11.46 2.35
CA ALA A 33 6.13 -12.46 3.16
C ALA A 33 6.13 -13.84 2.47
N ALA A 34 5.82 -13.90 1.18
CA ALA A 34 5.89 -15.11 0.37
C ALA A 34 7.30 -15.73 0.38
N ALA A 35 8.33 -14.90 0.25
CA ALA A 35 9.72 -15.35 0.25
C ALA A 35 10.16 -15.86 1.62
N ALA A 36 9.56 -15.37 2.71
CA ALA A 36 9.89 -15.75 4.07
C ALA A 36 9.13 -16.99 4.56
N VAL A 37 7.82 -17.07 4.32
CA VAL A 37 6.93 -18.11 4.87
C VAL A 37 6.19 -18.94 3.80
N GLY A 38 6.43 -18.69 2.52
CA GLY A 38 5.86 -19.42 1.39
C GLY A 38 4.55 -18.83 0.83
N LEU A 39 4.23 -19.14 -0.43
CA LEU A 39 3.08 -18.59 -1.17
C LEU A 39 1.72 -19.01 -0.61
N ARG A 40 1.61 -20.25 -0.10
CA ARG A 40 0.35 -20.80 0.45
C ARG A 40 0.12 -20.45 1.93
N SER A 41 1.05 -19.71 2.55
CA SER A 41 0.90 -19.28 3.94
C SER A 41 -0.28 -18.32 4.07
N ARG A 42 -1.02 -18.45 5.17
CA ARG A 42 -2.11 -17.53 5.52
C ARG A 42 -1.64 -16.07 5.58
N LEU A 43 -0.41 -15.83 6.03
CA LEU A 43 0.19 -14.49 6.09
C LEU A 43 0.39 -13.89 4.71
N THR A 44 0.89 -14.67 3.75
CA THR A 44 1.08 -14.24 2.36
C THR A 44 -0.25 -13.94 1.70
N LEU A 45 -1.25 -14.82 1.89
CA LEU A 45 -2.59 -14.61 1.37
C LEU A 45 -3.23 -13.35 1.95
N LEU A 46 -3.10 -13.15 3.28
CA LEU A 46 -3.59 -11.95 3.95
C LEU A 46 -2.88 -10.70 3.41
N SER A 47 -1.55 -10.71 3.32
CA SER A 47 -0.77 -9.56 2.82
C SER A 47 -1.14 -9.21 1.37
N SER A 48 -1.31 -10.21 0.49
CA SER A 48 -1.77 -10.01 -0.88
C SER A 48 -3.19 -9.46 -0.93
N GLY A 49 -4.11 -10.03 -0.14
CA GLY A 49 -5.50 -9.60 -0.06
C GLY A 49 -5.61 -8.15 0.40
N LEU A 50 -4.86 -7.77 1.44
CA LEU A 50 -4.79 -6.39 1.93
C LEU A 50 -4.18 -5.44 0.88
N SER A 51 -3.17 -5.88 0.13
CA SER A 51 -2.57 -5.08 -0.95
C SER A 51 -3.60 -4.76 -2.04
N VAL A 52 -4.35 -5.77 -2.49
CA VAL A 52 -5.44 -5.59 -3.48
C VAL A 52 -6.55 -4.71 -2.91
N LEU A 53 -6.97 -4.95 -1.67
CA LEU A 53 -8.01 -4.17 -1.01
C LEU A 53 -7.61 -2.69 -0.90
N SER A 54 -6.36 -2.40 -0.57
CA SER A 54 -5.85 -1.02 -0.49
C SER A 54 -5.91 -0.31 -1.86
N VAL A 55 -5.55 -0.99 -2.95
CA VAL A 55 -5.70 -0.44 -4.31
C VAL A 55 -7.16 -0.09 -4.59
N LEU A 56 -8.08 -1.02 -4.31
CA LEU A 56 -9.51 -0.81 -4.54
C LEU A 56 -10.06 0.34 -3.69
N LEU A 57 -9.72 0.38 -2.40
CA LEU A 57 -10.11 1.46 -1.50
C LEU A 57 -9.61 2.80 -2.01
N THR A 58 -8.36 2.89 -2.44
CA THR A 58 -7.78 4.14 -2.95
C THR A 58 -8.53 4.63 -4.18
N VAL A 59 -8.77 3.76 -5.16
CA VAL A 59 -9.52 4.13 -6.36
C VAL A 59 -10.93 4.57 -6.00
N LEU A 60 -11.61 3.85 -5.11
CA LEU A 60 -12.95 4.19 -4.68
C LEU A 60 -13.02 5.48 -3.84
N ILE A 61 -12.05 5.77 -2.99
CA ILE A 61 -12.03 6.99 -2.17
C ILE A 61 -11.77 8.22 -3.04
N LEU A 62 -10.88 8.11 -4.03
CA LEU A 62 -10.57 9.23 -4.93
C LEU A 62 -11.68 9.48 -5.96
N HIS A 63 -12.46 8.45 -6.31
CA HIS A 63 -13.51 8.59 -7.30
C HIS A 63 -14.65 9.51 -6.78
N PRO A 64 -15.12 10.51 -7.55
CA PRO A 64 -16.13 11.48 -7.10
C PRO A 64 -17.44 10.87 -6.60
N ALA A 65 -17.89 9.78 -7.22
CA ALA A 65 -19.09 9.02 -6.83
C ALA A 65 -18.77 7.75 -6.01
N GLY A 66 -17.57 7.66 -5.46
CA GLY A 66 -17.08 6.48 -4.76
C GLY A 66 -17.32 6.52 -3.24
N LEU A 67 -16.37 6.00 -2.48
CA LEU A 67 -16.46 5.92 -1.02
C LEU A 67 -16.22 7.29 -0.37
N PRO A 68 -16.87 7.59 0.78
CA PRO A 68 -16.60 8.81 1.51
C PRO A 68 -15.17 8.80 2.04
N ASN A 69 -14.60 10.00 2.25
CA ASN A 69 -13.23 10.14 2.76
C ASN A 69 -13.02 9.46 4.14
N ALA A 70 -14.08 9.24 4.93
CA ALA A 70 -14.00 8.45 6.17
C ALA A 70 -13.52 7.00 5.95
N ALA A 71 -13.65 6.45 4.74
CA ALA A 71 -13.11 5.13 4.40
C ALA A 71 -11.57 5.12 4.32
N SER A 72 -10.92 6.28 4.24
CA SER A 72 -9.45 6.42 4.22
C SER A 72 -8.77 5.82 5.46
N TYR A 73 -9.44 5.83 6.62
CA TYR A 73 -8.90 5.22 7.84
C TYR A 73 -8.61 3.72 7.66
N LEU A 74 -9.41 3.02 6.86
CA LEU A 74 -9.17 1.60 6.54
C LEU A 74 -7.94 1.45 5.66
N ASP A 75 -7.76 2.31 4.65
CA ASP A 75 -6.58 2.27 3.78
C ASP A 75 -5.29 2.59 4.56
N ILE A 76 -5.35 3.57 5.47
CA ILE A 76 -4.24 3.90 6.38
C ILE A 76 -3.95 2.73 7.33
N LEU A 77 -4.97 2.08 7.89
CA LEU A 77 -4.78 0.91 8.75
C LEU A 77 -4.09 -0.23 7.98
N ILE A 78 -4.50 -0.46 6.74
CA ILE A 78 -3.86 -1.45 5.87
C ILE A 78 -2.40 -1.09 5.60
N HIS A 79 -2.13 0.19 5.33
CA HIS A 79 -0.79 0.71 5.10
C HIS A 79 0.21 0.35 6.22
N PHE A 80 -0.25 0.42 7.49
CA PHE A 80 0.56 0.00 8.64
C PHE A 80 0.53 -1.51 8.91
N THR A 81 -0.52 -2.21 8.47
CA THR A 81 -0.63 -3.66 8.70
C THR A 81 0.35 -4.45 7.83
N LEU A 82 0.56 -4.03 6.58
CA LEU A 82 1.48 -4.69 5.64
C LEU A 82 2.92 -4.83 6.16
N PRO A 83 3.59 -3.77 6.67
CA PRO A 83 4.92 -3.91 7.26
C PRO A 83 4.92 -4.80 8.51
N VAL A 84 3.86 -4.79 9.32
CA VAL A 84 3.77 -5.68 10.49
C VAL A 84 3.74 -7.15 10.06
N LEU A 85 2.91 -7.50 9.07
CA LEU A 85 2.83 -8.87 8.53
C LEU A 85 4.15 -9.32 7.91
N ALA A 86 4.77 -8.48 7.09
CA ALA A 86 6.05 -8.79 6.47
C ALA A 86 7.18 -8.87 7.50
N GLY A 87 7.22 -7.96 8.48
CA GLY A 87 8.18 -7.97 9.57
C GLY A 87 8.08 -9.24 10.40
N TYR A 88 6.86 -9.67 10.75
CA TYR A 88 6.63 -10.94 11.43
C TYR A 88 7.08 -12.14 10.60
N ALA A 89 6.79 -12.15 9.29
CA ALA A 89 7.21 -13.22 8.40
C ALA A 89 8.74 -13.32 8.31
N VAL A 90 9.43 -12.18 8.17
CA VAL A 90 10.89 -12.08 8.15
C VAL A 90 11.50 -12.50 9.49
N TYR A 91 10.92 -12.05 10.61
CA TYR A 91 11.35 -12.45 11.94
C TYR A 91 11.24 -13.97 12.16
N SER A 92 10.15 -14.57 11.67
CA SER A 92 9.91 -16.02 11.81
C SER A 92 10.88 -16.88 10.97
N ASN A 93 11.37 -16.36 9.85
CA ASN A 93 12.32 -17.04 8.96
C ASN A 93 13.43 -16.06 8.52
N PRO A 94 14.40 -15.75 9.40
CA PRO A 94 15.30 -14.64 9.20
C PRO A 94 16.42 -14.94 8.20
N THR A 95 16.77 -13.94 7.39
CA THR A 95 18.05 -13.87 6.66
C THR A 95 18.47 -12.40 6.53
N ASN A 96 19.78 -12.13 6.38
CA ASN A 96 20.28 -10.76 6.22
C ASN A 96 19.64 -10.03 5.02
N LYS A 97 19.46 -10.75 3.90
CA LYS A 97 18.82 -10.19 2.70
C LYS A 97 17.37 -9.79 2.97
N ARG A 98 16.60 -10.63 3.68
CA ARG A 98 15.19 -10.35 4.03
C ARG A 98 15.07 -9.15 4.96
N TRP A 99 15.96 -9.03 5.97
CA TRP A 99 15.98 -7.87 6.86
C TRP A 99 16.34 -6.57 6.14
N LEU A 100 17.30 -6.62 5.21
CA LEU A 100 17.65 -5.47 4.38
C LEU A 100 16.45 -5.04 3.50
N SER A 101 15.82 -5.99 2.80
CA SER A 101 14.62 -5.73 1.99
C SER A 101 13.48 -5.17 2.84
N PHE A 102 13.24 -5.74 4.03
CA PHE A 102 12.23 -5.23 4.96
C PHE A 102 12.52 -3.79 5.37
N SER A 103 13.77 -3.47 5.73
CA SER A 103 14.17 -2.14 6.17
C SER A 103 13.98 -1.10 5.07
N LEU A 104 14.34 -1.43 3.82
CA LEU A 104 14.11 -0.55 2.67
C LEU A 104 12.62 -0.31 2.43
N LEU A 105 11.80 -1.35 2.49
CA LEU A 105 10.35 -1.19 2.38
C LEU A 105 9.78 -0.36 3.53
N LEU A 106 10.28 -0.54 4.75
CA LEU A 106 9.81 0.20 5.92
C LEU A 106 10.05 1.71 5.78
N VAL A 107 11.20 2.11 5.21
CA VAL A 107 11.44 3.52 4.85
C VAL A 107 10.40 4.00 3.84
N SER A 108 10.06 3.19 2.84
CA SER A 108 9.03 3.54 1.86
C SER A 108 7.64 3.70 2.48
N THR A 109 7.28 2.91 3.51
CA THR A 109 6.04 3.11 4.27
C THR A 109 5.95 4.51 4.85
N PHE A 110 7.00 4.97 5.54
CA PHE A 110 6.96 6.31 6.12
C PHE A 110 6.88 7.42 5.05
N PHE A 111 7.54 7.23 3.91
CA PHE A 111 7.40 8.14 2.78
C PHE A 111 5.98 8.16 2.19
N PHE A 112 5.37 7.00 2.00
CA PHE A 112 4.01 6.92 1.44
C PHE A 112 2.92 7.32 2.44
N LEU A 113 3.19 7.27 3.74
CA LEU A 113 2.30 7.80 4.76
C LEU A 113 2.11 9.32 4.60
N THR A 114 3.20 10.07 4.36
CA THR A 114 3.07 11.53 4.17
C THR A 114 2.19 11.84 2.95
N LEU A 115 2.30 11.02 1.89
CA LEU A 115 1.47 11.14 0.70
C LEU A 115 0.00 10.83 0.99
N LEU A 116 -0.29 9.78 1.77
CA LEU A 116 -1.67 9.46 2.18
C LEU A 116 -2.30 10.60 2.99
N LEU A 117 -1.53 11.24 3.87
CA LEU A 117 -2.00 12.37 4.67
C LEU A 117 -2.34 13.58 3.80
N VAL A 118 -1.53 13.90 2.79
CA VAL A 118 -1.84 14.98 1.84
C VAL A 118 -3.06 14.61 1.01
N LEU A 119 -3.05 13.41 0.41
CA LEU A 119 -4.08 12.95 -0.51
C LEU A 119 -5.48 12.85 0.13
N TYR A 120 -5.56 12.41 1.39
CA TYR A 120 -6.83 12.29 2.11
C TYR A 120 -7.13 13.49 3.02
N GLY A 121 -6.13 14.26 3.44
CA GLY A 121 -6.30 15.40 4.34
C GLY A 121 -6.71 16.67 3.62
N GLU A 122 -6.10 16.96 2.47
CA GLU A 122 -6.38 18.16 1.68
C GLU A 122 -7.47 17.91 0.61
N GLY A 123 -7.72 16.64 0.31
CA GLY A 123 -8.59 16.23 -0.80
C GLY A 123 -7.91 16.43 -2.17
N PRO A 124 -8.52 15.93 -3.26
CA PRO A 124 -8.12 16.29 -4.60
C PRO A 124 -8.34 17.78 -4.89
#